data_AF-A0A534UKX9-F1
#
_entry.id   AF-A0A534UKX9-F1
#
_cell.length_a   1.000
_cell.length_b   1.000
_cell.length_c   1.000
_cell.angle_alpha   90.00
_cell.angle_beta   90.00
_cell.angle_gamma   90.00
#
_symmetry.space_group_name_H-M   'P 1'
#
loop_
_entity.id
_entity.type
_entity.pdbx_description
1 polymer ?
#
loop_
_entity_poly.entity_id
_entity_poly.type
_entity_poly.pdbx_seq_one_letter_code
_entity_poly.pdbx_strand_id
1 'polypeptide(L)'
;MATAAIPRPASASLPSFRDPALLIPVVGAGVLIYLAVLPLLMLLIGSFQAEVAPREFVYTLKNYRAAYASEYTYSTFMNSLIFASGSAGLSFIIGTLLAWLTERTNTPLRALFVPVAVVPLILPGVLESIAWIFLLSPKFGYLNVWLMNLFGLKSPPFNVFSLPGMIWVHSVGQVPLAFLMMVAAFKSMDPSLEESAMMSGARTWQTFKRITLRLLMPTAGSVLLILFVRTLESFETPALIGIPARIYVYTSEIFLAFNEYPPDYGRGGALAVGLLLLSAIGVWLYTRATKEGKKFQTVTGKAFRPRQFDLGPWRWLGLGFLTTYFLFVVLLPFLVLFWASFLPFFAAPSLDALSKLSLDNYRYLSSFRPFWEAMKNSILLATLTATVAMILTSLVAWIVYKSRLRGAWLLDFLAFVPITIPGIVMGMSLILLYVAFPLPIYGTIWLLLIAYVTRFIPYGMRSASGSILQIHSELEEAAAASGASWWETFRRVTLPLLRPGFAAGWIYICIVSFREFSTSVLLATGESRVLSILLFTMFEQGQVTVVAAIGVLMIATLLAIVGLFYKVSGRVGIQT
;
A
#
# COMPACT_ATOMS: atom_id res chain seq x y z
N MET A 1 -12.63 2.16 9.79
CA MET A 1 -13.76 2.56 8.94
C MET A 1 -14.81 1.46 8.99
N ALA A 2 -15.78 1.58 9.90
CA ALA A 2 -16.94 0.71 9.91
C ALA A 2 -18.02 1.34 9.02
N THR A 3 -18.58 0.53 8.15
CA THR A 3 -19.67 0.82 7.23
C THR A 3 -20.79 1.59 7.91
N ALA A 4 -21.38 2.55 7.18
CA ALA A 4 -22.58 3.23 7.59
C ALA A 4 -23.66 2.17 7.86
N ALA A 5 -24.08 2.04 9.11
CA ALA A 5 -25.32 1.36 9.44
C ALA A 5 -26.46 2.24 8.92
N ILE A 6 -26.82 2.05 7.65
CA ILE A 6 -28.07 2.56 7.11
C ILE A 6 -29.18 1.90 7.94
N PRO A 7 -30.15 2.65 8.50
CA PRO A 7 -31.26 2.07 9.23
C PRO A 7 -32.00 1.10 8.31
N ARG A 8 -32.04 -0.19 8.68
CA ARG A 8 -32.77 -1.21 7.91
C ARG A 8 -34.26 -1.10 8.24
N PRO A 9 -35.17 -1.00 7.26
CA PRO A 9 -36.59 -1.11 7.53
C PRO A 9 -36.90 -2.50 8.11
N ALA A 10 -37.71 -2.52 9.15
CA ALA A 10 -38.13 -3.75 9.81
C ALA A 10 -39.08 -4.56 8.92
N SER A 11 -38.98 -5.89 9.03
CA SER A 11 -39.85 -6.92 8.44
C SER A 11 -39.73 -7.20 6.93
N ALA A 12 -38.82 -8.11 6.59
CA ALA A 12 -39.02 -9.06 5.48
C ALA A 12 -38.72 -10.46 6.02
N SER A 13 -39.57 -11.43 5.69
CA SER A 13 -39.40 -12.85 6.01
C SER A 13 -38.09 -13.35 5.40
N LEU A 14 -37.39 -14.22 6.13
CA LEU A 14 -36.14 -14.82 5.65
C LEU A 14 -36.44 -15.67 4.40
N PRO A 15 -35.68 -15.51 3.29
CA PRO A 15 -35.76 -16.47 2.20
C PRO A 15 -35.38 -17.87 2.72
N SER A 16 -36.12 -18.88 2.27
CA SER A 16 -35.85 -20.29 2.60
C SER A 16 -34.44 -20.69 2.15
N PHE A 17 -33.73 -21.53 2.91
CA PHE A 17 -32.40 -22.05 2.56
C PHE A 17 -32.30 -22.71 1.16
N ARG A 18 -33.44 -23.02 0.53
CA ARG A 18 -33.53 -23.57 -0.83
C ARG A 18 -33.64 -22.52 -1.94
N ASP A 19 -33.65 -21.23 -1.59
CA ASP A 19 -33.72 -20.15 -2.57
C ASP A 19 -32.37 -20.02 -3.31
N PRO A 20 -32.32 -20.18 -4.65
CA PRO A 20 -31.09 -19.98 -5.42
C PRO A 20 -30.49 -18.57 -5.23
N ALA A 21 -31.27 -17.58 -4.78
CA ALA A 21 -30.76 -16.27 -4.39
C ALA A 21 -29.78 -16.29 -3.20
N LEU A 22 -29.79 -17.35 -2.37
CA LEU A 22 -28.85 -17.53 -1.25
C LEU A 22 -27.54 -18.22 -1.66
N LEU A 23 -27.46 -18.81 -2.85
CA LEU A 23 -26.27 -19.56 -3.27
C LEU A 23 -25.06 -18.63 -3.48
N ILE A 24 -25.25 -17.50 -4.17
CA ILE A 24 -24.20 -16.51 -4.43
C ILE A 24 -23.58 -15.96 -3.13
N PRO A 25 -24.35 -15.46 -2.14
CA PRO A 25 -23.78 -14.98 -0.88
C PRO A 25 -23.11 -16.07 -0.05
N VAL A 26 -23.64 -17.31 -0.06
CA VAL A 26 -23.02 -18.44 0.66
C VAL A 26 -21.69 -18.83 0.02
N VAL A 27 -21.63 -18.95 -1.31
CA VAL A 27 -20.39 -19.20 -2.04
C VAL A 27 -19.41 -18.05 -1.84
N GLY A 28 -19.86 -16.81 -1.92
CA GLY A 28 -19.04 -15.62 -1.64
C GLY A 28 -18.46 -15.63 -0.22
N ALA A 29 -19.26 -15.97 0.78
CA ALA A 29 -18.79 -16.12 2.16
C ALA A 29 -17.76 -17.24 2.27
N GLY A 30 -18.01 -18.41 1.67
CA GLY A 30 -17.08 -19.54 1.67
C GLY A 30 -15.73 -19.18 1.04
N VAL A 31 -15.74 -18.48 -0.09
CA VAL A 31 -14.52 -17.97 -0.75
C VAL A 31 -13.81 -16.96 0.14
N LEU A 32 -14.50 -16.00 0.74
CA LEU A 32 -13.88 -15.02 1.63
C LEU A 32 -13.30 -15.66 2.91
N ILE A 33 -13.96 -16.68 3.47
CA ILE A 33 -13.44 -17.44 4.61
C ILE A 33 -12.17 -18.19 4.22
N TYR A 34 -12.19 -18.88 3.07
CA TYR A 34 -11.03 -19.58 2.54
C TYR A 34 -9.83 -18.65 2.31
N LEU A 35 -10.08 -17.45 1.77
CA LEU A 35 -9.03 -16.48 1.47
C LEU A 35 -8.52 -15.78 2.74
N ALA A 36 -9.42 -15.24 3.57
CA ALA A 36 -9.04 -14.34 4.66
C ALA A 36 -8.86 -15.02 6.01
N VAL A 37 -9.66 -16.04 6.33
CA VAL A 37 -9.73 -16.61 7.69
C VAL A 37 -8.87 -17.87 7.78
N LEU A 38 -8.94 -18.75 6.79
CA LEU A 38 -8.27 -20.05 6.83
C LEU A 38 -6.73 -19.93 6.92
N PRO A 39 -6.04 -19.06 6.18
CA PRO A 39 -4.59 -18.88 6.34
C PRO A 39 -4.24 -18.38 7.74
N LEU A 40 -4.99 -17.40 8.27
CA LEU A 40 -4.75 -16.87 9.62
C LEU A 40 -4.99 -17.93 10.71
N LEU A 41 -6.01 -18.78 10.53
CA LEU A 41 -6.27 -19.89 11.43
C LEU A 41 -5.11 -20.89 11.40
N MET A 42 -4.59 -21.22 10.22
CA MET A 42 -3.43 -22.11 10.10
C MET A 42 -2.15 -21.50 10.65
N LEU A 43 -1.96 -20.18 10.50
CA LEU A 43 -0.88 -19.47 11.16
C LEU A 43 -0.98 -19.58 12.68
N LEU A 44 -2.18 -19.37 13.24
CA LEU A 44 -2.41 -19.49 14.67
C LEU A 44 -2.21 -20.93 15.16
N ILE A 45 -2.69 -21.92 14.43
CA ILE A 45 -2.49 -23.34 14.79
C ILE A 45 -1.00 -23.69 14.70
N GLY A 46 -0.32 -23.29 13.61
CA GLY A 46 1.09 -23.55 13.36
C GLY A 46 2.01 -22.89 14.40
N SER A 47 1.64 -21.73 14.94
CA SER A 47 2.45 -21.09 16.00
C SER A 47 2.50 -21.91 17.30
N PHE A 48 1.52 -22.80 17.52
CA PHE A 48 1.52 -23.74 18.65
C PHE A 48 2.06 -25.13 18.29
N GLN A 49 2.43 -25.43 17.04
CA GLN A 49 2.92 -26.77 16.68
C GLN A 49 4.40 -26.96 17.05
N ALA A 50 4.73 -28.12 17.63
CA ALA A 50 6.11 -28.48 17.97
C ALA A 50 6.97 -28.79 16.73
N GLU A 51 6.36 -29.39 15.71
CA GLU A 51 6.96 -29.68 14.41
C GLU A 51 5.91 -29.42 13.32
N VAL A 52 6.34 -29.00 12.12
CA VAL A 52 5.44 -28.79 10.96
C VAL A 52 5.11 -30.11 10.25
N ALA A 53 5.22 -31.24 10.96
CA ALA A 53 4.99 -32.55 10.39
C ALA A 53 3.50 -32.77 10.09
N PRO A 54 3.13 -33.20 8.87
CA PRO A 54 1.74 -33.26 8.40
C PRO A 54 0.88 -34.38 9.03
N ARG A 55 1.35 -35.06 10.08
CA ARG A 55 0.68 -36.28 10.61
C ARG A 55 0.19 -36.17 12.05
N GLU A 56 0.81 -35.34 12.91
CA GLU A 56 0.36 -35.16 14.29
C GLU A 56 0.46 -33.71 14.75
N PHE A 57 -0.67 -33.16 15.20
CA PHE A 57 -0.74 -31.83 15.80
C PHE A 57 -0.27 -31.90 17.26
N VAL A 58 1.04 -31.81 17.49
CA VAL A 58 1.61 -31.72 18.84
C VAL A 58 1.67 -30.26 19.26
N TYR A 59 0.80 -29.86 20.19
CA TYR A 59 0.75 -28.49 20.68
C TYR A 59 1.82 -28.20 21.74
N THR A 60 2.43 -27.01 21.67
CA THR A 60 3.49 -26.55 22.56
C THR A 60 3.48 -25.03 22.72
N LEU A 61 3.94 -24.55 23.87
CA LEU A 61 4.23 -23.13 24.13
C LEU A 61 5.71 -22.78 23.94
N LYS A 62 6.56 -23.76 23.58
CA LYS A 62 8.00 -23.56 23.39
C LYS A 62 8.30 -22.50 22.33
N ASN A 63 7.50 -22.41 21.27
CA ASN A 63 7.66 -21.43 20.20
C ASN A 63 7.50 -19.99 20.69
N TYR A 64 6.49 -19.72 21.53
CA TYR A 64 6.29 -18.41 22.14
C TYR A 64 7.40 -18.07 23.14
N ARG A 65 7.88 -19.07 23.90
CA ARG A 65 9.05 -18.88 24.76
C ARG A 65 10.30 -18.56 23.93
N ALA A 66 10.55 -19.28 22.85
CA ALA A 66 11.69 -19.03 21.95
C ALA A 66 11.59 -17.65 21.28
N ALA A 67 10.39 -17.26 20.87
CA ALA A 67 10.13 -15.98 20.22
C ALA A 67 10.25 -14.78 21.17
N TYR A 68 9.83 -14.90 22.44
CA TYR A 68 9.69 -13.75 23.35
C TYR A 68 10.58 -13.77 24.60
N ALA A 69 11.21 -14.89 24.94
CA ALA A 69 12.14 -14.95 26.08
C ALA A 69 13.58 -14.54 25.71
N SER A 70 13.86 -14.31 24.43
CA SER A 70 15.17 -13.87 23.96
C SER A 70 15.39 -12.37 24.25
N GLU A 71 16.58 -12.02 24.71
CA GLU A 71 16.99 -10.62 24.92
C GLU A 71 16.92 -9.81 23.59
N TYR A 72 17.16 -10.48 22.46
CA TYR A 72 17.07 -9.89 21.12
C TYR A 72 15.63 -9.51 20.71
N THR A 73 14.61 -10.10 21.34
CA THR A 73 13.22 -9.78 21.01
C THR A 73 12.85 -8.38 21.48
N TYR A 74 13.39 -7.93 22.62
CA TYR A 74 13.14 -6.58 23.10
C TYR A 74 13.73 -5.52 22.16
N SER A 75 14.97 -5.72 21.68
CA SER A 75 15.59 -4.82 20.71
C SER A 75 14.83 -4.82 19.39
N THR A 76 14.36 -5.99 18.92
CA THR A 76 13.51 -6.09 17.72
C THR A 76 12.18 -5.37 17.88
N PHE A 77 11.51 -5.53 19.01
CA PHE A 77 10.27 -4.81 19.33
C PHE A 77 10.50 -3.30 19.34
N MET A 78 11.54 -2.83 20.02
CA MET A 78 11.86 -1.42 20.13
C MET A 78 12.26 -0.81 18.78
N ASN A 79 13.09 -1.50 17.99
CA ASN A 79 13.44 -1.10 16.64
C ASN A 79 12.18 -0.99 15.76
N SER A 80 11.26 -1.96 15.86
CA SER A 80 9.99 -1.93 15.11
C SER A 80 9.14 -0.72 15.50
N LEU A 81 9.07 -0.40 16.79
CA LEU A 81 8.31 0.75 17.29
C LEU A 81 8.93 2.09 16.88
N ILE A 82 10.26 2.22 16.98
CA ILE A 82 11.00 3.42 16.55
C ILE A 82 10.88 3.60 15.04
N PHE A 83 11.07 2.53 14.26
CA PHE A 83 10.92 2.54 12.81
C PHE A 83 9.50 2.97 12.39
N ALA A 84 8.46 2.36 12.99
CA ALA A 84 7.07 2.67 12.67
C ALA A 84 6.67 4.08 13.08
N SER A 85 7.00 4.50 14.30
CA SER A 85 6.65 5.84 14.80
C SER A 85 7.43 6.93 14.07
N GLY A 86 8.73 6.73 13.84
CA GLY A 86 9.59 7.66 13.14
C GLY A 86 9.17 7.85 11.69
N SER A 87 8.92 6.76 10.96
CA SER A 87 8.50 6.86 9.55
C SER A 87 7.11 7.48 9.44
N ALA A 88 6.15 7.03 10.25
CA ALA A 88 4.80 7.58 10.23
C ALA A 88 4.79 9.08 10.56
N GLY A 89 5.55 9.50 11.57
CA GLY A 89 5.69 10.90 11.94
C GLY A 89 6.30 11.74 10.82
N LEU A 90 7.40 11.27 10.23
CA LEU A 90 8.08 11.99 9.15
C LEU A 90 7.22 12.10 7.88
N SER A 91 6.59 10.99 7.46
CA SER A 91 5.63 10.99 6.34
C SER A 91 4.45 11.91 6.59
N PHE A 92 3.90 11.88 7.80
CA PHE A 92 2.79 12.74 8.20
C PHE A 92 3.18 14.21 8.13
N ILE A 93 4.34 14.60 8.64
CA ILE A 93 4.83 15.98 8.62
C ILE A 93 5.01 16.46 7.18
N ILE A 94 5.76 15.72 6.36
CA ILE A 94 6.05 16.10 4.97
C ILE A 94 4.76 16.12 4.14
N GLY A 95 3.93 15.08 4.23
CA GLY A 95 2.68 14.98 3.48
C GLY A 95 1.64 16.02 3.87
N THR A 96 1.52 16.33 5.17
CA THR A 96 0.63 17.40 5.65
C THR A 96 1.12 18.76 5.18
N LEU A 97 2.43 19.02 5.21
CA LEU A 97 3.01 20.28 4.75
C LEU A 97 2.79 20.47 3.24
N LEU A 98 3.01 19.42 2.43
CA LEU A 98 2.69 19.43 0.99
C LEU A 98 1.20 19.71 0.76
N ALA A 99 0.31 19.04 1.49
CA ALA A 99 -1.14 19.22 1.36
C ALA A 99 -1.58 20.63 1.76
N TRP A 100 -1.00 21.18 2.83
CA TRP A 100 -1.30 22.54 3.27
C TRP A 100 -0.82 23.59 2.27
N LEU A 101 0.42 23.48 1.78
CA LEU A 101 0.96 24.39 0.77
C LEU A 101 0.13 24.37 -0.52
N THR A 102 -0.31 23.19 -0.95
CA THR A 102 -1.05 23.03 -2.20
C THR A 102 -2.53 23.45 -2.13
N GLU A 103 -3.19 23.25 -0.99
CA GLU A 103 -4.63 23.48 -0.87
C GLU A 103 -5.01 24.74 -0.10
N ARG A 104 -4.16 25.20 0.83
CA ARG A 104 -4.50 26.25 1.79
C ARG A 104 -3.69 27.53 1.62
N THR A 105 -2.64 27.58 0.80
CA THR A 105 -1.77 28.76 0.68
C THR A 105 -1.63 29.26 -0.75
N ASN A 106 -1.26 30.53 -0.96
CA ASN A 106 -1.02 31.11 -2.28
C ASN A 106 0.36 30.77 -2.92
N THR A 107 0.96 29.63 -2.59
CA THR A 107 2.22 29.18 -3.20
C THR A 107 2.10 29.08 -4.73
N PRO A 108 3.02 29.68 -5.50
CA PRO A 108 2.99 29.61 -6.96
C PRO A 108 3.18 28.17 -7.47
N LEU A 109 2.67 27.87 -8.67
CA LEU A 109 2.77 26.56 -9.34
C LEU A 109 2.23 25.34 -8.58
N ARG A 110 1.58 25.54 -7.42
CA ARG A 110 1.07 24.47 -6.54
C ARG A 110 0.23 23.40 -7.23
N ALA A 111 -0.52 23.77 -8.28
CA ALA A 111 -1.36 22.84 -9.05
C ALA A 111 -0.54 21.77 -9.78
N LEU A 112 0.69 22.09 -10.19
CA LEU A 112 1.60 21.13 -10.84
C LEU A 112 2.12 20.08 -9.84
N PHE A 113 2.16 20.40 -8.55
CA PHE A 113 2.71 19.52 -7.52
C PHE A 113 1.70 18.47 -7.01
N VAL A 114 0.40 18.65 -7.25
CA VAL A 114 -0.62 17.67 -6.86
C VAL A 114 -0.42 16.31 -7.56
N PRO A 115 -0.32 16.22 -8.91
CA PRO A 115 -0.07 14.93 -9.56
C PRO A 115 1.34 14.39 -9.23
N VAL A 116 2.33 15.27 -9.10
CA VAL A 116 3.71 14.91 -8.76
C VAL A 116 3.80 14.24 -7.38
N ALA A 117 3.06 14.73 -6.39
CA ALA A 117 3.03 14.16 -5.05
C ALA A 117 2.48 12.72 -5.01
N VAL A 118 1.75 12.30 -6.05
CA VAL A 118 1.20 10.94 -6.17
C VAL A 118 2.19 9.99 -6.89
N VAL A 119 3.18 10.50 -7.63
CA VAL A 119 4.12 9.67 -8.41
C VAL A 119 4.86 8.60 -7.58
N PRO A 120 5.37 8.88 -6.36
CA PRO A 120 6.03 7.84 -5.56
C PRO A 120 5.08 6.69 -5.17
N LEU A 121 3.77 6.95 -5.11
CA LEU A 121 2.77 5.90 -4.94
C LEU A 121 2.70 4.97 -6.15
N ILE A 122 3.38 5.23 -7.27
CA ILE A 122 3.47 4.32 -8.42
C ILE A 122 4.70 3.40 -8.29
N LEU A 123 5.74 3.82 -7.58
CA LEU A 123 7.00 3.08 -7.49
C LEU A 123 6.88 1.88 -6.52
N PRO A 124 7.49 0.74 -6.85
CA PRO A 124 7.66 -0.37 -5.90
C PRO A 124 8.56 0.04 -4.74
N GLY A 125 8.19 -0.30 -3.50
CA GLY A 125 8.98 0.04 -2.31
C GLY A 125 10.38 -0.58 -2.29
N VAL A 126 10.53 -1.76 -2.92
CA VAL A 126 11.84 -2.43 -3.10
C VAL A 126 12.75 -1.59 -3.98
N LEU A 127 12.20 -1.01 -5.05
CA LEU A 127 12.95 -0.18 -5.98
C LEU A 127 13.33 1.17 -5.35
N GLU A 128 12.42 1.76 -4.59
CA GLU A 128 12.68 2.97 -3.81
C GLU A 128 13.81 2.76 -2.79
N SER A 129 13.78 1.64 -2.07
CA SER A 129 14.83 1.31 -1.09
C SER A 129 16.20 1.17 -1.76
N ILE A 130 16.28 0.51 -2.92
CA ILE A 130 17.52 0.38 -3.69
C ILE A 130 18.01 1.73 -4.24
N ALA A 131 17.11 2.55 -4.78
CA ALA A 131 17.47 3.88 -5.27
C ALA A 131 18.08 4.75 -4.16
N TRP A 132 17.52 4.70 -2.95
CA TRP A 132 18.09 5.38 -1.79
C TRP A 132 19.41 4.76 -1.31
N ILE A 133 19.60 3.45 -1.44
CA ILE A 133 20.91 2.83 -1.18
C ILE A 133 21.95 3.37 -2.17
N PHE A 134 21.60 3.50 -3.46
CA PHE A 134 22.50 4.06 -4.48
C PHE A 134 22.84 5.53 -4.23
N LEU A 135 21.96 6.26 -3.55
CA LEU A 135 22.17 7.67 -3.19
C LEU A 135 22.99 7.83 -1.90
N LEU A 136 22.65 7.08 -0.85
CA LEU A 136 23.03 7.35 0.54
C LEU A 136 23.89 6.25 1.18
N SER A 137 24.32 5.24 0.41
CA SER A 137 25.31 4.27 0.86
C SER A 137 26.60 5.00 1.28
N PRO A 138 27.16 4.72 2.47
CA PRO A 138 28.43 5.33 2.88
C PRO A 138 29.61 4.85 2.02
N LYS A 139 29.47 3.71 1.35
CA LYS A 139 30.55 3.10 0.55
C LYS A 139 30.62 3.66 -0.88
N PHE A 140 29.46 3.90 -1.50
CA PHE A 140 29.38 4.22 -2.92
C PHE A 140 28.26 5.21 -3.28
N GLY A 141 27.52 5.73 -2.29
CA GLY A 141 26.35 6.55 -2.53
C GLY A 141 26.65 7.80 -3.34
N TYR A 142 25.94 8.03 -4.45
CA TYR A 142 26.21 9.16 -5.34
C TYR A 142 26.14 10.51 -4.63
N LEU A 143 25.19 10.69 -3.72
CA LEU A 143 25.06 11.95 -2.98
C LEU A 143 26.20 12.13 -1.99
N ASN A 144 26.62 11.04 -1.30
CA ASN A 144 27.77 11.08 -0.40
C ASN A 144 29.05 11.43 -1.15
N VAL A 145 29.35 10.74 -2.27
CA VAL A 145 30.54 11.00 -3.08
C VAL A 145 30.53 12.43 -3.61
N TRP A 146 29.39 12.90 -4.11
CA TRP A 146 29.26 14.28 -4.60
C TRP A 146 29.51 15.32 -3.50
N LEU A 147 28.92 15.14 -2.31
CA LEU A 147 29.13 16.06 -1.18
C LEU A 147 30.57 16.01 -0.64
N MET A 148 31.18 14.83 -0.59
CA MET A 148 32.57 14.69 -0.17
C MET A 148 33.52 15.42 -1.13
N ASN A 149 33.29 15.32 -2.45
CA ASN A 149 34.07 16.03 -3.46
C ASN A 149 33.83 17.55 -3.42
N LEU A 150 32.59 17.98 -3.19
CA LEU A 150 32.23 19.40 -3.16
C LEU A 150 32.77 20.12 -1.91
N PHE A 151 32.71 19.47 -0.75
CA PHE A 151 33.06 20.08 0.54
C PHE A 151 34.37 19.56 1.15
N GLY A 152 35.09 18.66 0.47
CA GLY A 152 36.34 18.08 0.96
C GLY A 152 36.17 17.21 2.22
N LEU A 153 35.02 16.57 2.39
CA LEU A 153 34.72 15.77 3.59
C LEU A 153 35.52 14.47 3.60
N LYS A 154 36.10 14.12 4.76
CA LYS A 154 36.88 12.88 4.95
C LYS A 154 36.01 11.63 5.14
N SER A 155 34.74 11.81 5.50
CA SER A 155 33.78 10.73 5.75
C SER A 155 32.43 11.04 5.09
N PRO A 156 31.68 10.02 4.67
CA PRO A 156 30.36 10.21 4.09
C PRO A 156 29.40 10.85 5.12
N PRO A 157 28.67 11.93 4.76
CA PRO A 157 27.77 12.61 5.69
C PRO A 157 26.52 11.79 6.02
N PHE A 158 26.11 10.86 5.14
CA PHE A 158 24.92 10.04 5.32
C PHE A 158 25.25 8.55 5.34
N ASN A 159 24.52 7.80 6.16
CA ASN A 159 24.55 6.34 6.18
C ASN A 159 23.13 5.76 6.11
N VAL A 160 22.76 5.26 4.93
CA VAL A 160 21.47 4.60 4.72
C VAL A 160 21.30 3.34 5.57
N PHE A 161 22.37 2.61 5.86
CA PHE A 161 22.39 1.37 6.66
C PHE A 161 22.34 1.70 8.15
N SER A 162 21.24 2.32 8.56
CA SER A 162 20.98 2.76 9.93
C SER A 162 19.47 2.87 10.17
N LEU A 163 19.03 2.89 11.43
CA LEU A 163 17.62 3.04 11.77
C LEU A 163 17.04 4.40 11.28
N PRO A 164 17.76 5.54 11.39
CA PRO A 164 17.34 6.79 10.73
C PRO A 164 17.27 6.69 9.20
N GLY A 165 18.19 5.95 8.57
CA GLY A 165 18.16 5.68 7.15
C GLY A 165 16.91 4.89 6.74
N MET A 166 16.55 3.85 7.50
CA MET A 166 15.30 3.11 7.32
C MET A 166 14.09 4.05 7.44
N ILE A 167 14.04 4.87 8.50
CA ILE A 167 12.96 5.84 8.71
C ILE A 167 12.82 6.79 7.53
N TRP A 168 13.92 7.37 7.06
CA TRP A 168 13.92 8.27 5.89
C TRP A 168 13.36 7.56 4.66
N VAL A 169 13.97 6.45 4.28
CA VAL A 169 13.64 5.71 3.04
C VAL A 169 12.18 5.28 3.02
N HIS A 170 11.69 4.69 4.12
CA HIS A 170 10.29 4.28 4.18
C HIS A 170 9.33 5.48 4.25
N SER A 171 9.71 6.54 4.97
CA SER A 171 8.84 7.70 5.13
C SER A 171 8.52 8.40 3.82
N VAL A 172 9.54 8.54 2.96
CA VAL A 172 9.44 9.21 1.67
C VAL A 172 8.42 8.51 0.77
N GLY A 173 8.46 7.18 0.72
CA GLY A 173 7.49 6.37 -0.04
C GLY A 173 6.06 6.45 0.49
N GLN A 174 5.88 6.79 1.78
CA GLN A 174 4.56 6.94 2.42
C GLN A 174 4.01 8.38 2.39
N VAL A 175 4.82 9.38 1.99
CA VAL A 175 4.37 10.78 1.86
C VAL A 175 3.12 10.94 0.98
N PRO A 176 2.99 10.28 -0.20
CA PRO A 176 1.80 10.41 -1.04
C PRO A 176 0.50 10.02 -0.33
N LEU A 177 0.53 9.01 0.53
CA LEU A 177 -0.63 8.56 1.28
C LEU A 177 -1.06 9.63 2.30
N ALA A 178 -0.10 10.16 3.05
CA ALA A 178 -0.34 11.27 3.98
C ALA A 178 -0.89 12.50 3.25
N PHE A 179 -0.27 12.86 2.12
CA PHE A 179 -0.68 13.97 1.27
C PHE A 179 -2.14 13.83 0.82
N LEU A 180 -2.51 12.71 0.20
CA LEU A 180 -3.88 12.50 -0.30
C LEU A 180 -4.94 12.57 0.79
N MET A 181 -4.67 11.97 1.95
CA MET A 181 -5.59 11.99 3.08
C MET A 181 -5.74 13.41 3.67
N MET A 182 -4.64 14.16 3.74
CA MET A 182 -4.67 15.53 4.26
C MET A 182 -5.26 16.53 3.26
N VAL A 183 -5.05 16.37 1.95
CA VAL A 183 -5.74 17.15 0.91
C VAL A 183 -7.26 17.02 1.05
N ALA A 184 -7.76 15.79 1.21
CA ALA A 184 -9.18 15.55 1.44
C ALA A 184 -9.68 16.25 2.72
N ALA A 185 -8.89 16.19 3.81
CA ALA A 185 -9.20 16.87 5.06
C ALA A 185 -9.29 18.40 4.89
N PHE A 186 -8.27 19.01 4.26
CA PHE A 186 -8.21 20.44 4.02
C PHE A 186 -9.33 20.94 3.09
N LYS A 187 -9.73 20.16 2.08
CA LYS A 187 -10.86 20.49 1.19
C LYS A 187 -12.21 20.40 1.87
N SER A 188 -12.35 19.49 2.84
CA SER A 188 -13.61 19.25 3.57
C SER A 188 -13.89 20.23 4.71
N MET A 189 -13.02 21.21 4.96
CA MET A 189 -13.18 22.12 6.08
C MET A 189 -13.95 23.38 5.68
N ASP A 190 -15.05 23.67 6.39
CA ASP A 190 -15.83 24.90 6.20
C ASP A 190 -14.99 26.16 6.55
N PRO A 191 -14.73 27.06 5.58
CA PRO A 191 -14.01 28.32 5.82
C PRO A 191 -14.76 29.29 6.74
N SER A 192 -16.09 29.14 6.91
CA SER A 192 -16.93 30.08 7.67
C SER A 192 -16.49 30.21 9.13
N LEU A 193 -15.97 29.14 9.72
CA LEU A 193 -15.45 29.15 11.10
C LEU A 193 -14.18 29.99 11.22
N GLU A 194 -13.32 29.96 10.18
CA GLU A 194 -12.11 30.79 10.15
C GLU A 194 -12.45 32.26 9.90
N GLU A 195 -13.40 32.53 9.02
CA GLU A 195 -13.90 33.88 8.72
C GLU A 195 -14.58 34.49 9.94
N SER A 196 -15.46 33.76 10.61
CA SER A 196 -16.14 34.20 11.84
C SER A 196 -15.15 34.57 12.93
N ALA A 197 -14.07 33.79 13.07
CA ALA A 197 -13.02 34.11 14.03
C ALA A 197 -12.23 35.36 13.67
N MET A 198 -11.88 35.53 12.38
CA MET A 198 -11.20 36.73 11.91
C MET A 198 -12.08 37.98 12.05
N MET A 199 -13.38 37.87 11.74
CA MET A 199 -14.36 38.94 11.96
C MET A 199 -14.53 39.28 13.45
N SER A 200 -14.33 38.29 14.33
CA SER A 200 -14.30 38.47 15.78
C SER A 200 -12.95 38.98 16.32
N GLY A 201 -12.03 39.42 15.45
CA GLY A 201 -10.73 40.00 15.81
C GLY A 201 -9.59 38.99 15.99
N ALA A 202 -9.79 37.71 15.69
CA ALA A 202 -8.70 36.73 15.74
C ALA A 202 -7.70 36.95 14.58
N ARG A 203 -6.41 36.95 14.89
CA ARG A 203 -5.33 36.98 13.88
C ARG A 203 -5.20 35.63 13.19
N THR A 204 -4.64 35.61 11.98
CA THR A 204 -4.41 34.39 11.16
C THR A 204 -3.83 33.21 11.95
N TRP A 205 -2.81 33.46 12.78
CA TRP A 205 -2.19 32.42 13.61
C TRP A 205 -3.11 31.92 14.74
N GLN A 206 -3.91 32.80 15.33
CA GLN A 206 -4.88 32.42 16.36
C GLN A 206 -6.00 31.57 15.74
N THR A 207 -6.50 31.96 14.58
CA THR A 207 -7.49 31.20 13.80
C THR A 207 -6.93 29.83 13.42
N PHE A 208 -5.71 29.76 12.88
CA PHE A 208 -5.06 28.50 12.56
C PHE A 208 -4.92 27.58 13.78
N LYS A 209 -4.34 28.07 14.89
CA LYS A 209 -4.06 27.22 16.07
C LYS A 209 -5.33 26.79 16.80
N ARG A 210 -6.31 27.69 16.93
CA ARG A 210 -7.52 27.45 17.77
C ARG A 210 -8.67 26.81 16.99
N ILE A 211 -8.73 26.98 15.68
CA ILE A 211 -9.83 26.49 14.84
C ILE A 211 -9.31 25.43 13.88
N THR A 212 -8.52 25.84 12.89
CA THR A 212 -8.05 24.95 11.80
C THR A 212 -7.35 23.70 12.36
N LEU A 213 -6.34 23.88 13.21
CA LEU A 213 -5.57 22.77 13.75
C LEU A 213 -6.43 21.85 14.62
N ARG A 214 -7.30 22.41 15.48
CA ARG A 214 -8.18 21.62 16.36
C ARG A 214 -9.21 20.81 15.59
N LEU A 215 -9.78 21.38 14.52
CA LEU A 215 -10.68 20.67 13.62
C LEU A 215 -9.95 19.57 12.85
N LEU A 216 -8.67 19.77 12.53
CA LEU A 216 -7.86 18.77 11.84
C LEU A 216 -7.32 17.67 12.76
N MET A 217 -7.17 17.90 14.07
CA MET A 217 -6.59 16.93 15.02
C MET A 217 -7.16 15.50 14.90
N PRO A 218 -8.49 15.27 14.84
CA PRO A 218 -9.04 13.91 14.71
C PRO A 218 -8.63 13.23 13.39
N THR A 219 -8.60 13.99 12.30
CA THR A 219 -8.19 13.50 10.99
C THR A 219 -6.68 13.27 10.96
N ALA A 220 -5.89 14.20 11.47
CA ALA A 220 -4.44 14.10 11.60
C ALA A 220 -4.03 12.87 12.42
N GLY A 221 -4.65 12.64 13.57
CA GLY A 221 -4.42 11.44 14.38
C GLY A 221 -4.79 10.16 13.64
N SER A 222 -5.89 10.16 12.88
CA SER A 222 -6.27 9.02 12.05
C SER A 222 -5.26 8.76 10.91
N VAL A 223 -4.75 9.81 10.26
CA VAL A 223 -3.71 9.69 9.22
C VAL A 223 -2.41 9.15 9.81
N LEU A 224 -1.99 9.67 10.96
CA LEU A 224 -0.77 9.22 11.64
C LEU A 224 -0.88 7.74 12.04
N LEU A 225 -2.03 7.31 12.56
CA LEU A 225 -2.26 5.91 12.93
C LEU A 225 -2.24 4.95 11.73
N ILE A 226 -2.84 5.32 10.60
CA ILE A 226 -2.79 4.45 9.42
C ILE A 226 -1.38 4.37 8.83
N LEU A 227 -0.62 5.47 8.83
CA LEU A 227 0.79 5.46 8.41
C LEU A 227 1.63 4.55 9.33
N PHE A 228 1.41 4.63 10.64
CA PHE A 228 2.07 3.77 11.62
C PHE A 228 1.80 2.28 11.36
N VAL A 229 0.54 1.90 11.14
CA VAL A 229 0.18 0.52 10.77
C VAL A 229 0.86 0.10 9.47
N ARG A 230 0.84 0.95 8.44
CA ARG A 230 1.49 0.66 7.15
C ARG A 230 2.99 0.44 7.28
N THR A 231 3.66 1.19 8.15
CA THR A 231 5.09 1.01 8.39
C THR A 231 5.38 -0.27 9.19
N LEU A 232 4.55 -0.63 10.17
CA LEU A 232 4.72 -1.91 10.88
C LEU A 232 4.66 -3.12 9.94
N GLU A 233 3.85 -3.03 8.88
CA GLU A 233 3.69 -4.08 7.88
C GLU A 233 4.78 -4.10 6.80
N SER A 234 5.65 -3.09 6.77
CA SER A 234 6.69 -2.91 5.75
C SER A 234 7.81 -3.92 5.90
N PHE A 235 8.23 -4.51 4.78
CA PHE A 235 9.33 -5.48 4.76
C PHE A 235 10.46 -5.08 3.79
N GLU A 236 10.18 -4.34 2.71
CA GLU A 236 11.20 -3.99 1.70
C GLU A 236 12.41 -3.26 2.33
N THR A 237 12.12 -2.25 3.15
CA THR A 237 13.14 -1.42 3.82
C THR A 237 13.90 -2.21 4.89
N PRO A 238 13.24 -2.94 5.82
CA PRO A 238 13.91 -3.89 6.71
C PRO A 238 14.81 -4.90 5.99
N ALA A 239 14.37 -5.47 4.87
CA ALA A 239 15.13 -6.49 4.15
C ALA A 239 16.40 -5.91 3.51
N LEU A 240 16.29 -4.78 2.81
CA LEU A 240 17.38 -4.20 2.03
C LEU A 240 18.34 -3.32 2.83
N ILE A 241 17.88 -2.76 3.95
CA ILE A 241 18.66 -1.81 4.76
C ILE A 241 18.89 -2.36 6.16
N GLY A 242 17.83 -2.85 6.81
CA GLY A 242 17.88 -3.32 8.20
C GLY A 242 18.74 -4.58 8.38
N ILE A 243 18.46 -5.65 7.62
CA ILE A 243 19.18 -6.93 7.71
C ILE A 243 20.70 -6.73 7.47
N PRO A 244 21.16 -6.06 6.38
CA PRO A 244 22.59 -5.79 6.19
C PRO A 244 23.22 -4.95 7.30
N ALA A 245 22.45 -4.07 7.94
CA ALA A 245 22.88 -3.25 9.07
C ALA A 245 22.81 -3.98 10.43
N ARG A 246 22.32 -5.23 10.48
CA ARG A 246 21.98 -5.98 11.71
C ARG A 246 20.96 -5.25 12.60
N ILE A 247 20.04 -4.52 11.97
CA ILE A 247 18.92 -3.84 12.62
C ILE A 247 17.67 -4.62 12.27
N TYR A 248 17.26 -5.49 13.19
CA TYR A 248 16.10 -6.34 13.00
C TYR A 248 14.83 -5.68 13.54
N VAL A 249 13.74 -5.86 12.80
CA VAL A 249 12.36 -5.52 13.15
C VAL A 249 11.52 -6.79 12.97
N TYR A 250 10.27 -6.79 13.44
CA TYR A 250 9.44 -8.01 13.37
C TYR A 250 9.36 -8.62 11.97
N THR A 251 9.17 -7.80 10.93
CA THR A 251 9.06 -8.29 9.56
C THR A 251 10.33 -8.98 9.07
N SER A 252 11.52 -8.50 9.46
CA SER A 252 12.78 -9.14 9.10
C SER A 252 13.07 -10.39 9.93
N GLU A 253 12.76 -10.42 11.22
CA GLU A 253 12.89 -11.64 12.04
C GLU A 253 11.97 -12.76 11.54
N ILE A 254 10.72 -12.44 11.18
CA ILE A 254 9.79 -13.41 10.59
C ILE A 254 10.39 -13.98 9.30
N PHE A 255 10.94 -13.14 8.44
CA PHE A 255 11.60 -13.60 7.22
C PHE A 255 12.81 -14.51 7.51
N LEU A 256 13.66 -14.15 8.46
CA LEU A 256 14.86 -14.91 8.79
C LEU A 256 14.54 -16.29 9.38
N ALA A 257 13.56 -16.37 10.29
CA ALA A 257 13.10 -17.64 10.86
C ALA A 257 12.62 -18.65 9.80
N PHE A 258 12.15 -18.16 8.64
CA PHE A 258 11.71 -19.00 7.53
C PHE A 258 12.81 -19.37 6.53
N ASN A 259 13.86 -18.55 6.46
CA ASN A 259 14.96 -18.75 5.51
C ASN A 259 16.19 -19.42 6.13
N GLU A 260 16.20 -19.63 7.45
CA GLU A 260 17.21 -20.47 8.09
C GLU A 260 17.01 -21.96 7.78
N TYR A 261 18.06 -22.76 7.95
CA TYR A 261 18.03 -24.20 7.67
C TYR A 261 18.39 -25.00 8.94
N PRO A 262 17.47 -25.85 9.44
CA PRO A 262 16.09 -26.05 8.99
C PRO A 262 15.18 -24.84 9.31
N PRO A 263 14.11 -24.57 8.53
CA PRO A 263 13.20 -23.46 8.81
C PRO A 263 12.49 -23.60 10.15
N ASP A 264 12.50 -22.55 10.97
CA ASP A 264 11.78 -22.47 12.26
C ASP A 264 10.40 -21.82 12.08
N TYR A 265 9.51 -22.62 11.50
CA TYR A 265 8.11 -22.26 11.32
C TYR A 265 7.38 -21.94 12.64
N GLY A 266 7.80 -22.53 13.76
CA GLY A 266 7.17 -22.35 15.06
C GLY A 266 7.47 -20.97 15.65
N ARG A 267 8.75 -20.60 15.75
CA ARG A 267 9.18 -19.26 16.20
C ARG A 267 8.69 -18.18 15.26
N GLY A 268 8.89 -18.35 13.95
CA GLY A 268 8.35 -17.41 12.97
C GLY A 268 6.82 -17.32 13.09
N GLY A 269 6.17 -18.45 13.37
CA GLY A 269 4.77 -18.63 13.81
C GLY A 269 4.33 -17.59 14.81
N ALA A 270 4.96 -17.67 15.98
CA ALA A 270 4.67 -16.84 17.13
C ALA A 270 4.94 -15.35 16.84
N LEU A 271 6.05 -15.01 16.16
CA LEU A 271 6.38 -13.63 15.80
C LEU A 271 5.36 -13.02 14.83
N ALA A 272 4.91 -13.78 13.83
CA ALA A 272 3.89 -13.35 12.88
C ALA A 272 2.51 -13.14 13.53
N VAL A 273 2.13 -14.00 14.48
CA VAL A 273 0.92 -13.78 15.31
C VAL A 273 1.06 -12.49 16.14
N GLY A 274 2.22 -12.25 16.75
CA GLY A 274 2.47 -11.00 17.48
C GLY A 274 2.37 -9.75 16.61
N LEU A 275 2.97 -9.78 15.42
CA LEU A 275 2.86 -8.68 14.46
C LEU A 275 1.42 -8.47 13.99
N LEU A 276 0.68 -9.55 13.72
CA LEU A 276 -0.74 -9.48 13.36
C LEU A 276 -1.58 -8.84 14.47
N LEU A 277 -1.32 -9.19 15.74
CA LEU A 277 -1.99 -8.57 16.89
C LEU A 277 -1.66 -7.07 16.99
N LEU A 278 -0.40 -6.68 16.80
CA LEU A 278 0.02 -5.28 16.80
C LEU A 278 -0.66 -4.48 15.67
N SER A 279 -0.69 -5.03 14.45
CA SER A 279 -1.40 -4.44 13.31
C SER A 279 -2.91 -4.33 13.58
N ALA A 280 -3.53 -5.39 14.12
CA ALA A 280 -4.95 -5.39 14.46
C ALA A 280 -5.31 -4.35 15.52
N ILE A 281 -4.47 -4.17 16.56
CA ILE A 281 -4.62 -3.12 17.57
C ILE A 281 -4.49 -1.74 16.92
N GLY A 282 -3.49 -1.53 16.06
CA GLY A 282 -3.31 -0.27 15.35
C GLY A 282 -4.50 0.08 14.47
N VAL A 283 -5.03 -0.88 13.71
CA VAL A 283 -6.25 -0.68 12.91
C VAL A 283 -7.48 -0.46 13.79
N TRP A 284 -7.60 -1.16 14.91
CA TRP A 284 -8.69 -0.94 15.87
C TRP A 284 -8.65 0.49 16.43
N LEU A 285 -7.48 0.97 16.88
CA LEU A 285 -7.27 2.35 17.34
C LEU A 285 -7.60 3.35 16.24
N TYR A 286 -7.12 3.12 15.01
CA TYR A 286 -7.47 3.93 13.85
C TYR A 286 -8.99 4.00 13.67
N THR A 287 -9.69 2.85 13.66
CA THR A 287 -11.14 2.83 13.47
C THR A 287 -11.89 3.54 14.59
N ARG A 288 -11.40 3.48 15.84
CA ARG A 288 -11.96 4.21 16.98
C ARG A 288 -11.78 5.72 16.81
N ALA A 289 -10.58 6.16 16.45
CA ALA A 289 -10.28 7.57 16.21
C ALA A 289 -11.13 8.17 15.08
N THR A 290 -11.33 7.42 13.97
CA THR A 290 -12.12 7.94 12.84
C THR A 290 -13.64 7.94 13.08
N LYS A 291 -14.15 7.13 14.02
CA LYS A 291 -15.60 7.11 14.35
C LYS A 291 -16.07 8.46 14.88
N GLU A 292 -15.23 9.14 15.66
CA GLU A 292 -15.54 10.46 16.20
C GLU A 292 -15.32 11.60 15.21
N GLY A 293 -14.53 11.40 14.15
CA GLY A 293 -14.30 12.37 13.08
C GLY A 293 -15.60 12.84 12.39
N LYS A 294 -16.67 12.02 12.43
CA LYS A 294 -18.01 12.41 11.95
C LYS A 294 -18.61 13.58 12.73
N LYS A 295 -18.26 13.75 14.02
CA LYS A 295 -18.70 14.89 14.85
C LYS A 295 -18.04 16.21 14.41
N PHE A 296 -16.96 16.14 13.62
CA PHE A 296 -16.20 17.29 13.13
C PHE A 296 -16.39 17.55 11.61
N GLN A 297 -17.31 16.83 10.95
CA GLN A 297 -17.65 17.08 9.55
C GLN A 297 -18.53 18.33 9.44
N THR A 298 -17.94 19.43 8.94
CA THR A 298 -18.62 20.73 8.77
C THR A 298 -19.15 20.97 7.36
N VAL A 299 -19.02 19.99 6.44
CA VAL A 299 -19.49 20.10 5.06
C VAL A 299 -21.02 20.02 5.02
N THR A 300 -21.67 21.16 4.75
CA THR A 300 -23.07 21.20 4.30
C THR A 300 -23.14 20.96 2.78
N GLY A 301 -24.33 20.75 2.21
CA GLY A 301 -24.51 20.53 0.76
C GLY A 301 -24.15 21.72 -0.15
N LYS A 302 -23.47 22.74 0.36
CA LYS A 302 -23.00 23.90 -0.42
C LYS A 302 -21.54 23.68 -0.83
N ALA A 303 -21.23 24.00 -2.09
CA ALA A 303 -19.85 24.02 -2.55
C ALA A 303 -19.10 25.17 -1.88
N PHE A 304 -18.11 24.86 -1.04
CA PHE A 304 -17.23 25.84 -0.43
C PHE A 304 -15.91 25.93 -1.20
N ARG A 305 -15.40 27.14 -1.40
CA ARG A 305 -14.04 27.37 -1.90
C ARG A 305 -13.15 27.68 -0.70
N PRO A 306 -12.21 26.78 -0.31
CA PRO A 306 -11.34 27.04 0.83
C PRO A 306 -10.59 28.36 0.64
N ARG A 307 -10.69 29.28 1.62
CA ARG A 307 -9.92 30.53 1.60
C ARG A 307 -8.43 30.21 1.64
N GLN A 308 -7.67 30.87 0.78
CA GLN A 308 -6.21 30.70 0.73
C GLN A 308 -5.55 31.68 1.69
N PHE A 309 -4.64 31.19 2.51
CA PHE A 309 -3.74 32.01 3.31
C PHE A 309 -2.72 32.67 2.39
N ASP A 310 -2.63 34.01 2.50
CA ASP A 310 -1.59 34.77 1.85
C ASP A 310 -0.30 34.67 2.66
N LEU A 311 0.72 34.04 2.08
CA LEU A 311 2.06 33.91 2.67
C LEU A 311 2.94 35.15 2.44
N GLY A 312 2.49 36.14 1.66
CA GLY A 312 3.32 37.26 1.23
C GLY A 312 4.62 36.77 0.58
N PRO A 313 5.80 37.29 0.97
CA PRO A 313 7.09 36.83 0.46
C PRO A 313 7.40 35.34 0.74
N TRP A 314 6.84 34.75 1.80
CA TRP A 314 7.10 33.36 2.18
C TRP A 314 6.54 32.34 1.18
N ARG A 315 5.70 32.77 0.23
CA ARG A 315 5.21 31.93 -0.86
C ARG A 315 6.34 31.30 -1.69
N TRP A 316 7.49 31.99 -1.79
CA TRP A 316 8.68 31.50 -2.51
C TRP A 316 9.42 30.42 -1.72
N LEU A 317 9.42 30.48 -0.39
CA LEU A 317 9.92 29.39 0.45
C LEU A 317 9.01 28.16 0.32
N GLY A 318 7.69 28.36 0.23
CA GLY A 318 6.75 27.29 -0.11
C GLY A 318 7.08 26.64 -1.45
N LEU A 319 7.33 27.44 -2.49
CA LEU A 319 7.75 26.91 -3.80
C LEU A 319 9.09 26.17 -3.72
N GLY A 320 10.06 26.72 -2.98
CA GLY A 320 11.35 26.11 -2.74
C GLY A 320 11.22 24.72 -2.08
N PHE A 321 10.35 24.60 -1.08
CA PHE A 321 10.05 23.31 -0.45
C PHE A 321 9.39 22.33 -1.43
N LEU A 322 8.34 22.74 -2.15
CA LEU A 322 7.68 21.89 -3.15
C LEU A 322 8.66 21.40 -4.23
N THR A 323 9.51 22.30 -4.71
CA THR A 323 10.53 22.01 -5.74
C THR A 323 11.59 21.08 -5.19
N THR A 324 12.10 21.33 -3.98
CA THR A 324 13.10 20.47 -3.33
C THR A 324 12.54 19.07 -3.11
N TYR A 325 11.30 18.96 -2.62
CA TYR A 325 10.62 17.68 -2.49
C TYR A 325 10.56 16.96 -3.84
N PHE A 326 10.06 17.62 -4.89
CA PHE A 326 10.01 16.99 -6.22
C PHE A 326 11.38 16.52 -6.71
N LEU A 327 12.39 17.39 -6.64
CA LEU A 327 13.73 17.07 -7.14
C LEU A 327 14.38 15.93 -6.35
N PHE A 328 14.36 15.98 -5.01
CA PHE A 328 15.09 15.03 -4.17
C PHE A 328 14.34 13.74 -3.87
N VAL A 329 13.01 13.80 -3.70
CA VAL A 329 12.20 12.64 -3.34
C VAL A 329 11.67 11.91 -4.57
N VAL A 330 11.25 12.64 -5.60
CA VAL A 330 10.58 12.02 -6.76
C VAL A 330 11.58 11.79 -7.89
N LEU A 331 12.27 12.84 -8.33
CA LEU A 331 13.08 12.80 -9.54
C LEU A 331 14.44 12.12 -9.30
N LEU A 332 15.12 12.44 -8.21
CA LEU A 332 16.48 11.96 -7.95
C LEU A 332 16.59 10.43 -7.84
N PRO A 333 15.70 9.70 -7.11
CA PRO A 333 15.74 8.24 -7.08
C PRO A 333 15.59 7.61 -8.47
N PHE A 334 14.72 8.19 -9.31
CA PHE A 334 14.55 7.75 -10.70
C PHE A 334 15.82 8.01 -11.52
N LEU A 335 16.39 9.21 -11.44
CA LEU A 335 17.60 9.58 -12.18
C LEU A 335 18.80 8.69 -11.83
N VAL A 336 18.93 8.30 -10.55
CA VAL A 336 20.02 7.43 -10.11
C VAL A 336 19.89 6.01 -10.67
N LEU A 337 18.68 5.45 -10.69
CA LEU A 337 18.43 4.17 -11.34
C LEU A 337 18.65 4.27 -12.86
N PHE A 338 18.15 5.33 -13.47
CA PHE A 338 18.32 5.59 -14.89
C PHE A 338 19.81 5.66 -15.24
N TRP A 339 20.58 6.49 -14.55
CA TRP A 339 22.03 6.61 -14.73
C TRP A 339 22.76 5.27 -14.55
N ALA A 340 22.53 4.59 -13.43
CA ALA A 340 23.19 3.32 -13.13
C ALA A 340 22.86 2.22 -14.14
N SER A 341 21.69 2.28 -14.80
CA SER A 341 21.26 1.28 -15.78
C SER A 341 22.09 1.27 -17.07
N PHE A 342 22.79 2.35 -17.41
CA PHE A 342 23.64 2.45 -18.60
C PHE A 342 25.11 2.16 -18.32
N LEU A 343 25.49 1.97 -17.06
CA LEU A 343 26.89 1.75 -16.71
C LEU A 343 27.23 0.25 -16.63
N PRO A 344 28.43 -0.16 -17.07
CA PRO A 344 28.90 -1.54 -16.91
C PRO A 344 29.23 -1.88 -15.45
N PHE A 345 29.63 -0.88 -14.66
CA PHE A 345 29.84 -0.98 -13.22
C PHE A 345 29.35 0.29 -12.53
N PHE A 346 28.94 0.16 -11.27
CA PHE A 346 28.34 1.28 -10.55
C PHE A 346 29.38 2.39 -10.28
N ALA A 347 29.18 3.56 -10.89
CA ALA A 347 30.07 4.71 -10.75
C ALA A 347 29.28 6.02 -10.64
N ALA A 348 29.77 6.95 -9.83
CA ALA A 348 29.19 8.28 -9.72
C ALA A 348 29.34 9.06 -11.05
N PRO A 349 28.43 9.99 -11.37
CA PRO A 349 28.53 10.80 -12.58
C PRO A 349 29.89 11.51 -12.71
N SER A 350 30.61 11.21 -13.79
CA SER A 350 31.91 11.80 -14.13
C SER A 350 32.13 11.74 -15.65
N LEU A 351 33.10 12.51 -16.16
CA LEU A 351 33.44 12.48 -17.59
C LEU A 351 33.90 11.09 -18.05
N ASP A 352 34.63 10.37 -17.20
CA ASP A 352 35.06 8.99 -17.44
C ASP A 352 33.88 8.00 -17.41
N ALA A 353 32.89 8.20 -16.54
CA ALA A 353 31.69 7.37 -16.52
C ALA A 353 30.81 7.62 -17.76
N LEU A 354 30.77 8.86 -18.28
CA LEU A 354 30.00 9.21 -19.46
C LEU A 354 30.51 8.47 -20.72
N SER A 355 31.83 8.28 -20.87
CA SER A 355 32.41 7.54 -21.99
C SER A 355 32.17 6.03 -21.92
N LYS A 356 31.72 5.52 -20.77
CA LYS A 356 31.45 4.10 -20.50
C LYS A 356 29.96 3.74 -20.59
N LEU A 357 29.10 4.70 -20.94
CA LEU A 357 27.67 4.44 -21.12
C LEU A 357 27.45 3.41 -22.23
N SER A 358 26.66 2.39 -21.92
CA SER A 358 26.37 1.27 -22.81
C SER A 358 24.94 0.77 -22.61
N LEU A 359 24.47 -0.06 -23.54
CA LEU A 359 23.20 -0.77 -23.41
C LEU A 359 23.41 -2.22 -22.94
N ASP A 360 24.56 -2.55 -22.38
CA ASP A 360 24.95 -3.94 -22.12
C ASP A 360 24.06 -4.59 -21.05
N ASN A 361 23.63 -3.85 -20.03
CA ASN A 361 22.64 -4.35 -19.06
C ASN A 361 21.32 -4.71 -19.74
N TYR A 362 20.87 -3.91 -20.72
CA TYR A 362 19.64 -4.18 -21.47
C TYR A 362 19.79 -5.33 -22.45
N ARG A 363 20.96 -5.50 -23.08
CA ARG A 363 21.31 -6.65 -23.93
C ARG A 363 21.44 -7.95 -23.12
N TYR A 364 21.98 -7.85 -21.91
CA TYR A 364 21.98 -8.95 -20.95
C TYR A 364 20.55 -9.35 -20.61
N LEU A 365 19.71 -8.40 -20.20
CA LEU A 365 18.31 -8.68 -19.85
C LEU A 365 17.48 -9.21 -21.03
N SER A 366 17.76 -8.77 -22.26
CA SER A 366 17.03 -9.24 -23.43
C SER A 366 17.26 -10.73 -23.71
N SER A 367 18.46 -11.25 -23.41
CA SER A 367 18.81 -12.67 -23.53
C SER A 367 18.61 -13.46 -22.23
N PHE A 368 18.42 -12.78 -21.10
CA PHE A 368 18.26 -13.41 -19.79
C PHE A 368 16.84 -13.92 -19.56
N ARG A 369 16.63 -15.21 -19.85
CA ARG A 369 15.32 -15.88 -19.74
C ARG A 369 14.56 -15.62 -18.41
N PRO A 370 15.18 -15.68 -17.22
CA PRO A 370 14.47 -15.42 -15.96
C PRO A 370 13.86 -14.02 -15.86
N PHE A 371 14.40 -13.03 -16.56
CA PHE A 371 13.79 -11.69 -16.63
C PHE A 371 12.44 -11.70 -17.33
N TRP A 372 12.36 -12.35 -18.50
CA TRP A 372 11.11 -12.43 -19.26
C TRP A 372 10.07 -13.30 -18.58
N GLU A 373 10.48 -14.39 -17.92
CA GLU A 373 9.59 -15.21 -17.09
C GLU A 373 9.02 -14.40 -15.92
N ALA A 374 9.87 -13.67 -15.20
CA ALA A 374 9.44 -12.81 -14.10
C ALA A 374 8.54 -11.66 -14.55
N MET A 375 8.83 -11.05 -15.70
CA MET A 375 7.98 -10.01 -16.31
C MET A 375 6.61 -10.56 -16.69
N LYS A 376 6.56 -11.71 -17.38
CA LYS A 376 5.32 -12.40 -17.75
C LYS A 376 4.49 -12.73 -16.52
N ASN A 377 5.11 -13.32 -15.49
CA ASN A 377 4.45 -13.68 -14.25
C ASN A 377 3.90 -12.46 -13.52
N SER A 378 4.65 -11.35 -13.44
CA SER A 378 4.19 -10.09 -12.84
C SER A 378 2.99 -9.48 -13.57
N ILE A 379 3.01 -9.43 -14.91
CA ILE A 379 1.88 -8.91 -15.70
C ILE A 379 0.66 -9.82 -15.57
N LEU A 380 0.87 -11.14 -15.65
CA LEU A 380 -0.20 -12.13 -15.53
C LEU A 380 -0.84 -12.07 -14.14
N LEU A 381 -0.05 -12.05 -13.07
CA LEU A 381 -0.57 -11.91 -11.70
C LEU A 381 -1.27 -10.57 -11.49
N ALA A 382 -0.73 -9.46 -12.00
CA ALA A 382 -1.36 -8.16 -11.85
C ALA A 382 -2.75 -8.10 -12.51
N THR A 383 -2.86 -8.62 -13.73
CA THR A 383 -4.12 -8.64 -14.50
C THR A 383 -5.12 -9.65 -13.95
N LEU A 384 -4.69 -10.87 -13.60
CA LEU A 384 -5.56 -11.89 -13.01
C LEU A 384 -6.05 -11.47 -11.64
N THR A 385 -5.17 -10.95 -10.78
CA THR A 385 -5.55 -10.47 -9.45
C THR A 385 -6.58 -9.36 -9.56
N ALA A 386 -6.32 -8.34 -10.38
CA ALA A 386 -7.26 -7.24 -10.57
C ALA A 386 -8.63 -7.74 -11.07
N THR A 387 -8.64 -8.70 -11.99
CA THR A 387 -9.87 -9.25 -12.56
C THR A 387 -10.65 -10.06 -11.54
N VAL A 388 -10.00 -11.04 -10.89
CA VAL A 388 -10.65 -11.93 -9.92
C VAL A 388 -11.10 -11.14 -8.69
N ALA A 389 -10.24 -10.27 -8.15
CA ALA A 389 -10.58 -9.45 -7.00
C ALA A 389 -11.74 -8.51 -7.32
N MET A 390 -11.73 -7.77 -8.44
CA MET A 390 -12.84 -6.87 -8.78
C MET A 390 -14.15 -7.60 -9.04
N ILE A 391 -14.13 -8.76 -9.69
CA ILE A 391 -15.35 -9.57 -9.87
C ILE A 391 -15.89 -10.00 -8.52
N LEU A 392 -15.04 -10.59 -7.67
CA LEU A 392 -15.44 -11.04 -6.34
C LEU A 392 -16.00 -9.88 -5.50
N THR A 393 -15.28 -8.75 -5.44
CA THR A 393 -15.65 -7.62 -4.58
C THR A 393 -16.84 -6.84 -5.12
N SER A 394 -17.04 -6.77 -6.44
CA SER A 394 -18.24 -6.14 -7.01
C SER A 394 -19.50 -6.96 -6.71
N LEU A 395 -19.42 -8.29 -6.80
CA LEU A 395 -20.51 -9.19 -6.39
C LEU A 395 -20.80 -9.06 -4.89
N VAL A 396 -19.75 -9.12 -4.06
CA VAL A 396 -19.90 -8.97 -2.61
C VAL A 396 -20.47 -7.60 -2.25
N ALA A 397 -19.94 -6.50 -2.81
CA ALA A 397 -20.45 -5.16 -2.57
C ALA A 397 -21.91 -5.02 -3.03
N TRP A 398 -22.29 -5.59 -4.18
CA TRP A 398 -23.68 -5.61 -4.62
C TRP A 398 -24.59 -6.27 -3.59
N ILE A 399 -24.20 -7.44 -3.05
CA ILE A 399 -24.95 -8.11 -1.99
C ILE A 399 -25.02 -7.25 -0.72
N VAL A 400 -23.91 -6.65 -0.31
CA VAL A 400 -23.83 -5.85 0.92
C VAL A 400 -24.75 -4.62 0.85
N TYR A 401 -24.79 -3.92 -0.28
CA TYR A 401 -25.44 -2.61 -0.38
C TYR A 401 -26.80 -2.61 -1.10
N LYS A 402 -27.07 -3.58 -1.99
CA LYS A 402 -28.32 -3.63 -2.77
C LYS A 402 -29.25 -4.78 -2.34
N SER A 403 -28.77 -5.79 -1.61
CA SER A 403 -29.64 -6.88 -1.12
C SER A 403 -30.24 -6.60 0.27
N ARG A 404 -31.36 -7.26 0.58
CA ARG A 404 -32.01 -7.24 1.90
C ARG A 404 -31.57 -8.41 2.82
N LEU A 405 -30.50 -9.11 2.46
CA LEU A 405 -30.09 -10.33 3.16
C LEU A 405 -29.60 -10.04 4.59
N ARG A 406 -30.15 -10.81 5.56
CA ARG A 406 -29.63 -10.81 6.94
C ARG A 406 -28.23 -11.46 6.93
N GLY A 407 -27.26 -10.81 7.57
CA GLY A 407 -25.87 -11.29 7.61
C GLY A 407 -24.94 -10.70 6.54
N ALA A 408 -25.42 -9.84 5.64
CA ALA A 408 -24.57 -9.19 4.63
C ALA A 408 -23.38 -8.40 5.23
N TRP A 409 -23.51 -7.94 6.48
CA TRP A 409 -22.42 -7.28 7.21
C TRP A 409 -21.20 -8.20 7.42
N LEU A 410 -21.40 -9.52 7.49
CA LEU A 410 -20.32 -10.48 7.65
C LEU A 410 -19.45 -10.54 6.39
N LEU A 411 -20.06 -10.45 5.20
CA LEU A 411 -19.32 -10.39 3.95
C LEU A 411 -18.45 -9.13 3.86
N ASP A 412 -19.00 -7.98 4.25
CA ASP A 412 -18.27 -6.72 4.34
C ASP A 412 -17.09 -6.81 5.33
N PHE A 413 -17.33 -7.40 6.51
CA PHE A 413 -16.29 -7.65 7.49
C PHE A 413 -15.18 -8.59 6.96
N LEU A 414 -15.55 -9.76 6.44
CA LEU A 414 -14.61 -10.77 5.93
C LEU A 414 -13.77 -10.23 4.78
N ALA A 415 -14.37 -9.43 3.89
CA ALA A 415 -13.65 -8.81 2.79
C ALA A 415 -12.71 -7.67 3.26
N PHE A 416 -12.93 -7.11 4.44
CA PHE A 416 -12.06 -6.09 5.02
C PHE A 416 -10.92 -6.69 5.86
N VAL A 417 -11.09 -7.88 6.46
CA VAL A 417 -10.07 -8.55 7.32
C VAL A 417 -8.67 -8.55 6.71
N PRO A 418 -8.45 -8.84 5.41
CA PRO A 418 -7.10 -8.89 4.86
C PRO A 418 -6.29 -7.59 4.97
N ILE A 419 -6.94 -6.44 5.19
CA ILE A 419 -6.26 -5.16 5.32
C ILE A 419 -5.35 -5.09 6.56
N THR A 420 -5.61 -5.92 7.58
CA THR A 420 -4.80 -5.97 8.81
C THR A 420 -3.66 -6.96 8.73
N ILE A 421 -3.52 -7.69 7.61
CA ILE A 421 -2.55 -8.78 7.47
C ILE A 421 -1.30 -8.23 6.78
N PRO A 422 -0.15 -8.16 7.49
CA PRO A 422 1.13 -7.81 6.87
C PRO A 422 1.46 -8.75 5.71
N GLY A 423 2.16 -8.27 4.68
CA GLY A 423 2.47 -9.09 3.49
C GLY A 423 3.30 -10.33 3.81
N ILE A 424 4.32 -10.16 4.66
CA ILE A 424 5.15 -11.27 5.13
C ILE A 424 4.32 -12.31 5.93
N VAL A 425 3.38 -11.85 6.76
CA VAL A 425 2.48 -12.70 7.54
C VAL A 425 1.50 -13.44 6.64
N MET A 426 1.01 -12.79 5.58
CA MET A 426 0.15 -13.44 4.58
C MET A 426 0.90 -14.54 3.85
N GLY A 427 2.10 -14.27 3.35
CA GLY A 427 2.95 -15.25 2.68
C GLY A 427 3.16 -16.46 3.57
N MET A 428 3.62 -16.23 4.79
CA MET A 428 3.82 -17.25 5.81
C MET A 428 2.56 -18.07 6.12
N SER A 429 1.42 -17.41 6.35
CA SER A 429 0.16 -18.08 6.68
C SER A 429 -0.30 -19.04 5.58
N LEU A 430 -0.02 -18.68 4.32
CA LEU A 430 -0.32 -19.52 3.16
C LEU A 430 0.67 -20.68 3.02
N ILE A 431 1.95 -20.50 3.34
CA ILE A 431 2.90 -21.62 3.39
C ILE A 431 2.40 -22.67 4.38
N LEU A 432 2.09 -22.26 5.61
CA LEU A 432 1.59 -23.18 6.64
C LEU A 432 0.31 -23.89 6.21
N LEU A 433 -0.61 -23.17 5.54
CA LEU A 433 -1.83 -23.75 5.00
C LEU A 433 -1.53 -24.84 3.95
N TYR A 434 -0.75 -24.55 2.91
CA TYR A 434 -0.55 -25.52 1.81
C TYR A 434 0.54 -26.56 2.05
N VAL A 435 1.33 -26.41 3.11
CA VAL A 435 2.14 -27.51 3.63
C VAL A 435 1.26 -28.50 4.40
N ALA A 436 0.27 -28.00 5.17
CA ALA A 436 -0.67 -28.85 5.90
C ALA A 436 -1.71 -29.53 4.99
N PHE A 437 -2.21 -28.83 3.96
CA PHE A 437 -3.09 -29.39 2.93
C PHE A 437 -2.28 -29.61 1.65
N PRO A 438 -1.93 -30.86 1.30
CA PRO A 438 -1.00 -31.17 0.20
C PRO A 438 -1.66 -31.02 -1.18
N LEU A 439 -2.19 -29.84 -1.48
CA LEU A 439 -2.56 -29.44 -2.83
C LEU A 439 -1.28 -29.03 -3.58
N PRO A 440 -1.03 -29.53 -4.80
CA PRO A 440 0.21 -29.28 -5.55
C PRO A 440 0.24 -27.87 -6.17
N ILE A 441 -0.07 -26.84 -5.38
CA ILE A 441 -0.04 -25.44 -5.80
C ILE A 441 1.11 -24.65 -5.17
N TYR A 442 1.75 -25.20 -4.13
CA TYR A 442 2.96 -24.61 -3.55
C TYR A 442 4.07 -24.50 -4.59
N GLY A 443 4.73 -23.34 -4.64
CA GLY A 443 5.73 -23.02 -5.64
C GLY A 443 5.20 -22.70 -7.04
N THR A 444 3.88 -22.67 -7.24
CA THR A 444 3.26 -22.27 -8.52
C THR A 444 2.72 -20.84 -8.47
N ILE A 445 2.46 -20.26 -9.64
CA ILE A 445 1.84 -18.94 -9.77
C ILE A 445 0.44 -18.86 -9.13
N TRP A 446 -0.25 -19.99 -8.97
CA TRP A 446 -1.59 -20.05 -8.40
C TRP A 446 -1.60 -19.69 -6.91
N LEU A 447 -0.57 -20.09 -6.17
CA LEU A 447 -0.44 -19.71 -4.76
C LEU A 447 -0.22 -18.19 -4.61
N LEU A 448 0.60 -17.60 -5.49
CA LEU A 448 0.77 -16.14 -5.56
C LEU A 448 -0.53 -15.43 -5.94
N LEU A 449 -1.33 -15.99 -6.85
CA LEU A 449 -2.63 -15.43 -7.21
C LEU A 449 -3.58 -15.43 -6.01
N ILE A 450 -3.64 -16.52 -5.24
CA ILE A 450 -4.48 -16.62 -4.04
C ILE A 450 -4.02 -15.59 -2.99
N ALA A 451 -2.72 -15.48 -2.77
CA ALA A 451 -2.13 -14.46 -1.90
C ALA A 451 -2.54 -13.04 -2.33
N TYR A 452 -2.34 -12.70 -3.60
CA TYR A 452 -2.59 -11.35 -4.10
C TYR A 452 -4.08 -11.02 -4.07
N VAL A 453 -4.96 -11.94 -4.49
CA VAL A 453 -6.41 -11.73 -4.40
C VAL A 453 -6.81 -11.48 -2.96
N THR A 454 -6.36 -12.33 -2.02
CA THR A 454 -6.62 -12.15 -0.59
C THR A 454 -6.19 -10.78 -0.11
N ARG A 455 -4.94 -10.39 -0.39
CA ARG A 455 -4.34 -9.11 0.01
C ARG A 455 -5.11 -7.90 -0.51
N PHE A 456 -5.60 -7.99 -1.74
CA PHE A 456 -6.12 -6.82 -2.46
C PHE A 456 -7.65 -6.72 -2.52
N ILE A 457 -8.40 -7.71 -2.00
CA ILE A 457 -9.86 -7.64 -1.82
C ILE A 457 -10.33 -6.34 -1.13
N PRO A 458 -9.69 -5.84 -0.04
CA PRO A 458 -10.17 -4.63 0.62
C PRO A 458 -10.19 -3.39 -0.29
N TYR A 459 -9.26 -3.29 -1.25
CA TYR A 459 -9.22 -2.17 -2.19
C TYR A 459 -10.33 -2.28 -3.25
N GLY A 460 -10.58 -3.51 -3.74
CA GLY A 460 -11.70 -3.78 -4.65
C GLY A 460 -13.05 -3.52 -4.00
N MET A 461 -13.23 -3.95 -2.75
CA MET A 461 -14.43 -3.65 -1.96
C MET A 461 -14.65 -2.15 -1.81
N ARG A 462 -13.60 -1.39 -1.50
CA ARG A 462 -13.69 0.06 -1.33
C ARG A 462 -14.06 0.78 -2.62
N SER A 463 -13.46 0.40 -3.73
CA SER A 463 -13.81 0.91 -5.06
C SER A 463 -15.27 0.57 -5.41
N ALA A 464 -15.67 -0.71 -5.30
CA ALA A 464 -17.00 -1.15 -5.66
C ALA A 464 -18.10 -0.51 -4.79
N SER A 465 -17.91 -0.50 -3.47
CA SER A 465 -18.83 0.12 -2.51
C SER A 465 -19.03 1.61 -2.78
N GLY A 466 -17.95 2.35 -3.03
CA GLY A 466 -18.01 3.78 -3.33
C GLY A 466 -18.83 4.10 -4.57
N SER A 467 -18.69 3.30 -5.63
CA SER A 467 -19.46 3.49 -6.88
C SER A 467 -20.92 3.08 -6.73
N ILE A 468 -21.21 1.99 -6.03
CA ILE A 468 -22.58 1.53 -5.81
C ILE A 468 -23.37 2.53 -4.97
N LEU A 469 -22.76 3.09 -3.92
CA LEU A 469 -23.43 4.06 -3.03
C LEU A 469 -23.72 5.41 -3.70
N GLN A 470 -23.05 5.74 -4.79
CA GLN A 470 -23.29 6.99 -5.54
C GLN A 470 -24.52 6.91 -6.46
N ILE A 471 -25.01 5.71 -6.78
CA ILE A 471 -26.13 5.50 -7.71
C ILE A 471 -27.44 5.35 -6.92
N HIS A 472 -28.33 6.33 -7.06
CA HIS A 472 -29.64 6.33 -6.39
C HIS A 472 -30.57 5.24 -6.95
N SER A 473 -31.46 4.68 -6.11
CA SER A 473 -32.39 3.60 -6.53
C SER A 473 -33.43 4.07 -7.55
N GLU A 474 -33.72 5.37 -7.59
CA GLU A 474 -34.66 5.99 -8.53
C GLU A 474 -34.37 5.67 -10.00
N LEU A 475 -33.09 5.51 -10.38
CA LEU A 475 -32.73 5.13 -11.75
C LEU A 475 -33.17 3.70 -12.10
N GLU A 476 -33.12 2.80 -11.12
CA GLU A 476 -33.59 1.41 -11.27
C GLU A 476 -35.12 1.35 -11.28
N GLU A 477 -35.77 2.16 -10.44
CA GLU A 477 -37.23 2.28 -10.36
C GLU A 477 -37.82 2.90 -11.63
N ALA A 478 -37.19 3.94 -12.19
CA ALA A 478 -37.61 4.55 -13.45
C ALA A 478 -37.46 3.58 -14.64
N ALA A 479 -36.39 2.79 -14.67
CA ALA A 479 -36.21 1.75 -15.69
C ALA A 479 -37.28 0.67 -15.57
N ALA A 480 -37.58 0.21 -14.34
CA ALA A 480 -38.64 -0.76 -14.09
C ALA A 480 -40.04 -0.20 -14.46
N ALA A 481 -40.34 1.06 -14.13
CA ALA A 481 -41.57 1.74 -14.53
C ALA A 481 -41.69 1.89 -16.06
N SER A 482 -40.56 1.96 -16.77
CA SER A 482 -40.49 1.96 -18.23
C SER A 482 -40.61 0.56 -18.86
N GLY A 483 -40.86 -0.48 -18.05
CA GLY A 483 -41.04 -1.86 -18.50
C GLY A 483 -39.74 -2.66 -18.64
N ALA A 484 -38.59 -2.13 -18.22
CA ALA A 484 -37.33 -2.87 -18.30
C ALA A 484 -37.25 -3.98 -17.25
N SER A 485 -36.82 -5.17 -17.66
CA SER A 485 -36.51 -6.27 -16.76
C SER A 485 -35.27 -5.98 -15.90
N TRP A 486 -35.08 -6.69 -14.79
CA TRP A 486 -33.91 -6.51 -13.91
C TRP A 486 -32.58 -6.62 -14.66
N TRP A 487 -32.46 -7.58 -15.59
CA TRP A 487 -31.25 -7.76 -16.38
C TRP A 487 -31.01 -6.63 -17.39
N GLU A 488 -32.09 -6.10 -17.99
CA GLU A 488 -31.99 -4.94 -18.87
C GLU A 488 -31.59 -3.69 -18.11
N THR A 489 -32.22 -3.43 -16.96
CA THR A 489 -31.85 -2.34 -16.05
C THR A 489 -30.39 -2.46 -15.62
N PHE A 490 -29.95 -3.65 -15.18
CA PHE A 490 -28.56 -3.89 -14.81
C PHE A 490 -27.59 -3.62 -15.98
N ARG A 491 -27.85 -4.19 -17.16
CA ARG A 491 -26.93 -4.10 -18.29
C ARG A 491 -26.90 -2.71 -18.95
N ARG A 492 -28.04 -2.02 -19.02
CA ARG A 492 -28.20 -0.75 -19.76
C ARG A 492 -28.14 0.50 -18.89
N VAL A 493 -28.43 0.39 -17.59
CA VAL A 493 -28.45 1.54 -16.66
C VAL A 493 -27.36 1.38 -15.60
N THR A 494 -27.46 0.36 -14.77
CA THR A 494 -26.61 0.25 -13.57
C THR A 494 -25.15 -0.05 -13.89
N LEU A 495 -24.87 -1.07 -14.69
CA LEU A 495 -23.50 -1.47 -15.02
C LEU A 495 -22.74 -0.36 -15.77
N PRO A 496 -23.29 0.33 -16.79
CA PRO A 496 -22.64 1.48 -17.41
C PRO A 496 -22.24 2.59 -16.43
N LEU A 497 -23.09 2.89 -15.44
CA LEU A 497 -22.80 3.86 -14.38
C LEU A 497 -21.73 3.37 -13.39
N LEU A 498 -21.65 2.05 -13.15
CA LEU A 498 -20.65 1.44 -12.27
C LEU A 498 -19.27 1.22 -12.94
N ARG A 499 -19.24 1.04 -14.27
CA ARG A 499 -18.03 0.74 -15.04
C ARG A 499 -16.84 1.68 -14.75
N PRO A 500 -17.00 3.02 -14.70
CA PRO A 500 -15.89 3.93 -14.39
C PRO A 500 -15.23 3.62 -13.05
N GLY A 501 -16.06 3.39 -12.04
CA GLY A 501 -15.61 3.09 -10.69
C GLY A 501 -14.95 1.72 -10.56
N PHE A 502 -15.55 0.68 -11.17
CA PHE A 502 -14.96 -0.65 -11.20
C PHE A 502 -13.65 -0.69 -11.99
N ALA A 503 -13.57 0.05 -13.09
CA ALA A 503 -12.34 0.17 -13.87
C ALA A 503 -11.25 0.87 -13.05
N ALA A 504 -11.57 1.96 -12.34
CA ALA A 504 -10.63 2.61 -11.41
C ALA A 504 -10.10 1.64 -10.33
N GLY A 505 -10.97 0.83 -9.74
CA GLY A 505 -10.58 -0.23 -8.80
C GLY A 505 -9.67 -1.28 -9.43
N TRP A 506 -10.00 -1.73 -10.64
CA TRP A 506 -9.22 -2.71 -11.39
C TRP A 506 -7.80 -2.21 -11.68
N ILE A 507 -7.63 -0.97 -12.14
CA ILE A 507 -6.30 -0.37 -12.35
C ILE A 507 -5.51 -0.39 -11.05
N TYR A 508 -6.16 0.07 -9.97
CA TYR A 508 -5.48 0.27 -8.71
C TYR A 508 -4.94 -1.06 -8.23
N ILE A 509 -5.77 -2.11 -8.25
CA ILE A 509 -5.36 -3.48 -7.91
C ILE A 509 -4.25 -3.97 -8.84
N CYS A 510 -4.33 -3.72 -10.15
CA CYS A 510 -3.30 -4.10 -11.11
C CYS A 510 -1.94 -3.46 -10.77
N ILE A 511 -1.93 -2.14 -10.49
CA ILE A 511 -0.73 -1.39 -10.11
C ILE A 511 -0.13 -1.89 -8.79
N VAL A 512 -0.95 -2.14 -7.76
CA VAL A 512 -0.43 -2.60 -6.46
C VAL A 512 -0.01 -4.06 -6.48
N SER A 513 -0.64 -4.89 -7.32
CA SER A 513 -0.26 -6.31 -7.50
C SER A 513 1.05 -6.45 -8.27
N PHE A 514 1.27 -5.62 -9.30
CA PHE A 514 2.50 -5.66 -10.09
C PHE A 514 3.76 -5.36 -9.27
N ARG A 515 3.63 -4.50 -8.25
CA ARG A 515 4.73 -4.11 -7.37
C ARG A 515 4.86 -4.96 -6.10
N GLU A 516 3.96 -5.90 -5.88
CA GLU A 516 3.90 -6.65 -4.63
C GLU A 516 5.21 -7.42 -4.45
N PHE A 517 5.81 -7.27 -3.26
CA PHE A 517 7.10 -7.86 -2.90
C PHE A 517 6.97 -8.64 -1.60
N SER A 518 6.46 -7.98 -0.55
CA SER A 518 6.40 -8.50 0.81
C SER A 518 5.74 -9.89 0.92
N THR A 519 4.67 -10.14 0.18
CA THR A 519 3.99 -11.44 0.19
C THR A 519 4.71 -12.47 -0.69
N SER A 520 5.29 -12.01 -1.79
CA SER A 520 5.90 -12.83 -2.83
C SER A 520 7.25 -13.40 -2.41
N VAL A 521 7.96 -12.73 -1.51
CA VAL A 521 9.33 -13.10 -1.11
C VAL A 521 9.40 -14.47 -0.44
N LEU A 522 8.34 -14.87 0.28
CA LEU A 522 8.25 -16.19 0.91
C LEU A 522 7.62 -17.25 -0.02
N LEU A 523 6.75 -16.83 -0.94
CA LEU A 523 5.94 -17.74 -1.74
C LEU A 523 6.54 -18.08 -3.11
N ALA A 524 7.31 -17.16 -3.69
CA ALA A 524 7.84 -17.30 -5.03
C ALA A 524 9.02 -18.28 -5.06
N THR A 525 9.00 -19.20 -6.01
CA THR A 525 10.10 -20.13 -6.29
C THR A 525 10.76 -19.78 -7.63
N GLY A 526 11.64 -20.65 -8.15
CA GLY A 526 12.28 -20.46 -9.45
C GLY A 526 11.30 -20.24 -10.59
N GLU A 527 10.25 -21.05 -10.69
CA GLU A 527 9.28 -21.03 -11.81
C GLU A 527 8.19 -19.95 -11.67
N SER A 528 7.78 -19.66 -10.42
CA SER A 528 6.74 -18.67 -10.10
C SER A 528 7.28 -17.28 -9.80
N ARG A 529 8.59 -17.06 -10.01
CA ARG A 529 9.26 -15.79 -9.70
C ARG A 529 8.57 -14.61 -10.36
N VAL A 530 8.40 -13.53 -9.61
CA VAL A 530 7.90 -12.23 -10.09
C VAL A 530 9.04 -11.21 -10.17
N LEU A 531 8.84 -10.14 -10.93
CA LEU A 531 9.86 -9.14 -11.22
C LEU A 531 10.45 -8.47 -9.97
N SER A 532 9.62 -8.21 -8.95
CA SER A 532 10.06 -7.66 -7.67
C SER A 532 11.03 -8.59 -6.92
N ILE A 533 10.80 -9.90 -7.00
CA ILE A 533 11.69 -10.92 -6.41
C ILE A 533 12.97 -11.07 -7.21
N LEU A 534 12.88 -11.08 -8.55
CA LEU A 534 14.07 -11.12 -9.39
C LEU A 534 15.00 -9.92 -9.10
N LEU A 535 14.41 -8.74 -8.98
CA LEU A 535 15.13 -7.51 -8.64
C LEU A 535 15.85 -7.63 -7.30
N PHE A 536 15.18 -8.17 -6.27
CA PHE A 536 15.77 -8.43 -4.96
C PHE A 536 16.92 -9.45 -5.03
N THR A 537 16.72 -10.59 -5.70
CA THR A 537 17.76 -11.62 -5.86
C THR A 537 18.99 -11.09 -6.60
N MET A 538 18.80 -10.30 -7.66
CA MET A 538 19.91 -9.69 -8.41
C MET A 538 20.68 -8.67 -7.56
N PHE A 539 19.99 -7.96 -6.67
CA PHE A 539 20.60 -7.04 -5.73
C PHE A 539 21.45 -7.79 -4.68
N GLU A 540 20.92 -8.88 -4.10
CA GLU A 540 21.69 -9.72 -3.17
C GLU A 540 22.93 -10.34 -3.82
N GLN A 541 22.87 -10.63 -5.13
CA GLN A 541 24.01 -11.11 -5.91
C GLN A 541 25.02 -10.00 -6.29
N GLY A 542 24.77 -8.76 -5.91
CA GLY A 542 25.65 -7.62 -6.20
C GLY A 542 25.57 -7.10 -7.63
N GLN A 543 24.56 -7.49 -8.42
CA GLN A 543 24.37 -7.03 -9.80
C GLN A 543 23.68 -5.65 -9.87
N VAL A 544 24.32 -4.65 -9.27
CA VAL A 544 23.77 -3.31 -9.01
C VAL A 544 23.26 -2.59 -10.27
N THR A 545 24.01 -2.65 -11.37
CA THR A 545 23.66 -1.97 -12.64
C THR A 545 22.53 -2.69 -13.39
N VAL A 546 22.51 -4.02 -13.33
CA VAL A 546 21.40 -4.83 -13.88
C VAL A 546 20.11 -4.58 -13.10
N VAL A 547 20.19 -4.50 -11.77
CA VAL A 547 19.06 -4.13 -10.90
C VAL A 547 18.50 -2.76 -11.29
N ALA A 548 19.36 -1.79 -11.57
CA ALA A 548 18.96 -0.47 -12.04
C ALA A 548 18.18 -0.54 -13.37
N ALA A 549 18.67 -1.35 -14.33
CA ALA A 549 17.99 -1.58 -15.61
C ALA A 549 16.64 -2.29 -15.44
N ILE A 550 16.55 -3.30 -14.57
CA ILE A 550 15.26 -3.93 -14.21
C ILE A 550 14.31 -2.89 -13.63
N GLY A 551 14.81 -2.02 -12.74
CA GLY A 551 14.03 -0.92 -12.15
C GLY A 551 13.46 0.04 -13.20
N VAL A 552 14.27 0.49 -14.15
CA VAL A 552 13.84 1.36 -15.25
C VAL A 552 12.77 0.67 -16.10
N LEU A 553 12.96 -0.60 -16.47
CA LEU A 553 11.97 -1.37 -17.25
C LEU A 553 10.68 -1.61 -16.47
N MET A 554 10.76 -1.84 -15.16
CA MET A 554 9.61 -1.99 -14.27
C MET A 554 8.78 -0.70 -14.21
N ILE A 555 9.44 0.45 -14.10
CA ILE A 555 8.79 1.77 -14.15
C ILE A 555 8.16 2.02 -15.52
N ALA A 556 8.89 1.76 -16.60
CA ALA A 556 8.37 1.91 -17.96
C ALA A 556 7.12 1.03 -18.19
N THR A 557 7.12 -0.19 -17.67
CA THR A 557 5.98 -1.12 -17.75
C THR A 557 4.78 -0.58 -16.97
N LEU A 558 4.99 -0.07 -15.75
CA LEU A 558 3.92 0.55 -14.96
C LEU A 558 3.33 1.79 -15.64
N LEU A 559 4.18 2.66 -16.19
CA LEU A 559 3.74 3.82 -16.96
C LEU A 559 2.96 3.41 -18.22
N ALA A 560 3.37 2.33 -18.90
CA ALA A 560 2.65 1.79 -20.04
C ALA A 560 1.27 1.22 -19.65
N ILE A 561 1.18 0.49 -18.53
CA ILE A 561 -0.10 -0.03 -18.00
C ILE A 561 -1.04 1.13 -17.67
N VAL A 562 -0.55 2.14 -16.95
CA VAL A 562 -1.31 3.34 -16.58
C VAL A 562 -1.75 4.11 -17.83
N GLY A 563 -0.83 4.38 -18.76
CA GLY A 563 -1.10 5.13 -20.00
C GLY A 563 -2.08 4.43 -20.93
N LEU A 564 -1.94 3.11 -21.10
CA LEU A 564 -2.89 2.30 -21.87
C LEU A 564 -4.28 2.40 -21.27
N PHE A 565 -4.38 2.32 -19.95
CA PHE A 565 -5.66 2.43 -19.26
C PHE A 565 -6.28 3.82 -19.43
N TYR A 566 -5.53 4.90 -19.23
CA TYR A 566 -6.05 6.26 -19.45
C TYR A 566 -6.60 6.43 -20.87
N LYS A 567 -5.90 5.90 -21.87
CA LYS A 567 -6.34 5.93 -23.28
C LYS A 567 -7.63 5.14 -23.51
N VAL A 568 -7.78 3.98 -22.87
CA VAL A 568 -9.01 3.17 -22.95
C VAL A 568 -10.16 3.87 -22.22
N SER A 569 -9.91 4.44 -21.06
CA SER A 569 -10.93 5.11 -20.25
C SER A 569 -11.44 6.41 -20.86
N GLY A 570 -10.55 7.22 -21.45
CA GLY A 570 -10.95 8.42 -22.20
C GLY A 570 -11.82 8.11 -23.42
N ARG A 571 -11.70 6.92 -24.02
CA ARG A 571 -12.57 6.45 -25.12
C ARG A 571 -13.93 5.94 -24.66
N VAL A 572 -14.04 5.54 -23.39
CA VAL A 572 -15.27 4.99 -22.78
C VAL A 572 -16.08 6.09 -22.06
N GLY A 573 -15.67 7.36 -22.16
CA GLY A 573 -16.36 8.47 -21.51
C GLY A 573 -16.17 8.53 -19.99
N ILE A 574 -15.14 7.85 -19.47
CA ILE A 574 -14.75 7.92 -18.07
C ILE A 574 -14.03 9.26 -17.87
N GLN A 575 -14.75 10.27 -17.37
CA GLN A 575 -14.13 11.51 -16.91
C GLN A 575 -13.36 11.19 -15.62
N THR A 576 -12.03 11.08 -15.73
CA THR A 576 -11.10 10.94 -14.60
C THR A 576 -10.77 12.28 -13.98
#